data_AF-A0A7C6NJC7-F1
#
_entry.id   AF-A0A7C6NJC7-F1
#
_cell.length_a   1.000
_cell.length_b   1.000
_cell.length_c   1.000
_cell.angle_alpha   90.00
_cell.angle_beta   90.00
_cell.angle_gamma   90.00
#
_symmetry.space_group_name_H-M   'P 1'
#
loop_
_entity.id
_entity.type
_entity.pdbx_description
1 polymer ?
#
loop_
_entity_poly.entity_id
_entity_poly.type
_entity_poly.pdbx_seq_one_letter_code
_entity_poly.pdbx_strand_id
1 'polypeptide(L)'
;MVKFCGACLILVSGTSIGWIIASVYLNRERELKELQLAFSILNTEISYGKNLLADVLESTARVLRPPLAYIFSRTGEELANSREKGFADLWQENIAKYGKESFLLEEDLEILINWGRQIGTSSLDDQVKVNQLALKRLEQQEEEAREIARQRVKPIRYAGVLLSLMLIILFY
;
A
#
# COMPACT_ATOMS: atom_id res chain seq x y z
N MET A 1 11.38 44.12 6.89
CA MET A 1 11.92 42.82 6.44
C MET A 1 11.43 41.65 7.27
N VAL A 2 11.54 41.66 8.61
CA VAL A 2 11.09 40.54 9.49
C VAL A 2 9.64 40.10 9.25
N LYS A 3 8.70 41.05 9.08
CA LYS A 3 7.29 40.74 8.79
C LYS A 3 7.07 39.95 7.50
N PHE A 4 7.82 40.29 6.45
CA PHE A 4 7.74 39.61 5.15
C PHE A 4 8.29 38.18 5.24
N CYS A 5 9.43 38.00 5.92
CA CYS A 5 9.98 36.67 6.15
C CYS A 5 9.02 35.77 6.96
N GLY A 6 8.38 36.32 7.99
CA GLY A 6 7.37 35.60 8.78
C GLY A 6 6.17 35.17 7.94
N ALA A 7 5.63 36.07 7.12
CA ALA A 7 4.54 35.75 6.20
C ALA A 7 4.91 34.63 5.21
N CYS A 8 6.13 34.67 4.63
CA CYS A 8 6.61 33.60 3.76
C CYS A 8 6.73 32.26 4.48
N LEU A 9 7.25 32.24 5.71
CA LEU A 9 7.38 31.01 6.50
C LEU A 9 6.01 30.37 6.79
N ILE A 10 5.00 31.18 7.15
CA ILE A 10 3.64 30.70 7.37
C ILE A 10 3.07 30.08 6.09
N LEU A 11 3.20 30.78 4.96
CA LEU A 11 2.68 30.31 3.68
C LEU A 11 3.30 28.99 3.24
N VAL A 12 4.63 28.87 3.32
CA VAL A 12 5.34 27.65 2.96
C VAL A 12 4.93 26.52 3.89
N SER A 13 4.88 26.75 5.20
CA SER A 13 4.55 25.72 6.18
C SER A 13 3.14 25.14 5.96
N GLY A 14 2.11 25.99 5.89
CA GLY A 14 0.75 25.48 5.70
C GLY A 14 0.50 24.89 4.31
N THR A 15 1.18 25.39 3.28
CA THR A 15 1.20 24.73 1.97
C THR A 15 1.81 23.34 2.09
N SER A 16 3.02 23.20 2.63
CA SER A 16 3.68 21.90 2.81
C SER A 16 2.83 20.90 3.58
N ILE A 17 2.17 21.33 4.66
CA ILE A 17 1.24 20.47 5.43
C ILE A 17 0.09 19.97 4.55
N GLY A 18 -0.56 20.86 3.77
CA GLY A 18 -1.62 20.46 2.84
C GLY A 18 -1.15 19.46 1.79
N TRP A 19 0.09 19.61 1.30
CA TRP A 19 0.69 18.65 0.36
C TRP A 19 1.00 17.30 1.01
N ILE A 20 1.52 17.29 2.25
CA ILE A 20 1.79 16.07 3.02
C ILE A 20 0.50 15.28 3.25
N ILE A 21 -0.56 15.93 3.74
CA ILE A 21 -1.85 15.27 3.99
C ILE A 21 -2.44 14.74 2.67
N ALA A 22 -2.39 15.54 1.59
CA ALA A 22 -2.88 15.11 0.30
C ALA A 22 -2.08 13.91 -0.28
N SER A 23 -0.80 13.78 0.06
CA SER A 23 0.05 12.68 -0.43
C SER A 23 -0.39 11.32 0.09
N VAL A 24 -1.00 11.25 1.28
CA VAL A 24 -1.53 10.00 1.86
C VAL A 24 -2.53 9.33 0.91
N TYR A 25 -3.47 10.10 0.36
CA TYR A 25 -4.48 9.58 -0.58
C TYR A 25 -3.86 9.06 -1.89
N LEU A 26 -2.87 9.78 -2.43
CA LEU A 26 -2.18 9.37 -3.65
C LEU A 26 -1.31 8.13 -3.42
N ASN A 27 -0.71 8.01 -2.24
CA ASN A 27 0.14 6.87 -1.91
C ASN A 27 -0.69 5.60 -1.66
N ARG A 28 -1.89 5.69 -1.07
CA ARG A 28 -2.81 4.55 -0.96
C ARG A 28 -3.18 4.00 -2.35
N GLU A 29 -3.61 4.86 -3.27
CA GLU A 29 -3.92 4.48 -4.66
C GLU A 29 -2.71 3.79 -5.32
N ARG A 30 -1.51 4.35 -5.14
CA ARG A 30 -0.27 3.78 -5.69
C ARG A 30 0.04 2.40 -5.11
N GLU A 31 -0.05 2.22 -3.79
CA GLU A 31 0.22 0.93 -3.14
C GLU A 31 -0.77 -0.14 -3.56
N LEU A 32 -2.05 0.20 -3.73
CA LEU A 32 -3.05 -0.73 -4.25
C LEU A 32 -2.74 -1.18 -5.68
N LYS A 33 -2.24 -0.28 -6.55
CA LYS A 33 -1.76 -0.66 -7.90
C LYS A 33 -0.55 -1.58 -7.85
N GLU A 34 0.39 -1.34 -6.92
CA GLU A 34 1.54 -2.22 -6.75
C GLU A 34 1.13 -3.60 -6.24
N LEU A 35 0.13 -3.68 -5.36
CA LEU A 35 -0.47 -4.95 -4.94
C LEU A 35 -1.17 -5.66 -6.10
N GLN A 36 -1.93 -4.96 -6.94
CA GLN A 36 -2.54 -5.57 -8.13
C GLN A 36 -1.49 -6.16 -9.07
N LEU A 37 -0.37 -5.46 -9.27
CA LEU A 37 0.77 -5.97 -10.03
C LEU A 37 1.33 -7.24 -9.39
N ALA A 38 1.57 -7.22 -8.07
CA ALA A 38 2.08 -8.38 -7.33
C ALA A 38 1.16 -9.60 -7.50
N PHE A 39 -0.15 -9.40 -7.32
CA PHE A 39 -1.14 -10.47 -7.41
C PHE A 39 -1.35 -10.97 -8.84
N SER A 40 -1.15 -10.12 -9.85
CA SER A 40 -1.15 -10.54 -11.26
C SER A 40 0.04 -11.44 -11.57
N ILE A 41 1.24 -11.11 -11.09
CA ILE A 41 2.45 -11.94 -11.24
C ILE A 41 2.25 -13.27 -10.53
N LEU A 42 1.79 -13.24 -9.26
CA LEU A 42 1.45 -14.43 -8.50
C LEU A 42 0.44 -15.30 -9.23
N ASN A 43 -0.60 -14.70 -9.84
CA ASN A 43 -1.61 -15.45 -10.57
C ASN A 43 -1.01 -16.28 -11.69
N THR A 44 -0.12 -15.67 -12.47
CA THR A 44 0.55 -16.33 -13.59
C THR A 44 1.44 -17.46 -13.09
N GLU A 45 2.28 -17.20 -12.09
CA GLU A 45 3.24 -18.17 -11.55
C GLU A 45 2.55 -19.37 -10.86
N ILE A 46 1.52 -19.09 -10.03
CA ILE A 46 0.71 -20.12 -9.37
C ILE A 46 -0.04 -20.95 -10.42
N SER A 47 -0.58 -20.34 -11.47
CA SER A 47 -1.28 -21.07 -12.54
C SER A 47 -0.37 -22.07 -13.28
N TYR A 48 0.92 -21.75 -13.42
CA TYR A 48 1.88 -22.69 -13.99
C TYR A 48 2.26 -23.82 -13.03
N GLY A 49 2.23 -23.56 -11.71
CA GLY A 49 2.44 -24.56 -10.66
C GLY A 49 3.84 -25.18 -10.62
N LYS A 50 4.83 -24.57 -11.28
CA LYS A 50 6.18 -25.13 -11.42
C LYS A 50 7.18 -24.64 -10.37
N ASN A 51 6.91 -23.48 -9.77
CA ASN A 51 7.81 -22.82 -8.84
C ASN A 51 7.30 -22.96 -7.40
N LEU A 52 8.22 -23.07 -6.44
CA LEU A 52 7.85 -23.05 -5.02
C LEU A 52 7.35 -21.65 -4.64
N LEU A 53 6.38 -21.55 -3.73
CA LEU A 53 5.81 -20.27 -3.32
C LEU A 53 6.88 -19.27 -2.82
N ALA A 54 7.92 -19.77 -2.15
CA ALA A 54 9.05 -18.94 -1.72
C ALA A 54 9.76 -18.25 -2.90
N ASP A 55 10.06 -19.00 -3.97
CA ASP A 55 10.74 -18.48 -5.16
C ASP A 55 9.86 -17.46 -5.91
N VAL A 56 8.55 -17.72 -5.96
CA VAL A 56 7.59 -16.81 -6.59
C VAL A 56 7.49 -15.49 -5.81
N LEU A 57 7.50 -15.55 -4.48
CA LEU A 57 7.49 -14.34 -3.64
C LEU A 57 8.77 -13.52 -3.84
N GLU A 58 9.93 -14.17 -3.93
CA GLU A 58 11.20 -13.50 -4.16
C GLU A 58 11.28 -12.88 -5.57
N SER A 59 10.84 -13.61 -6.60
CA SER A 59 10.81 -13.08 -7.97
C SER A 59 9.84 -11.90 -8.11
N THR A 60 8.69 -11.98 -7.46
CA THR A 60 7.71 -10.89 -7.40
C THR A 60 8.30 -9.67 -6.71
N ALA A 61 8.99 -9.86 -5.57
CA ALA A 61 9.61 -8.77 -4.81
C ALA A 61 10.58 -7.91 -5.64
N ARG A 62 11.30 -8.50 -6.60
CA ARG A 62 12.27 -7.79 -7.45
C ARG A 62 11.64 -6.76 -8.39
N VAL A 63 10.33 -6.88 -8.66
CA VAL A 63 9.58 -5.96 -9.55
C VAL A 63 8.82 -4.90 -8.76
N LEU A 64 8.60 -5.12 -7.46
CA LEU A 64 7.87 -4.22 -6.57
C LEU A 64 8.77 -3.12 -6.03
N ARG A 65 8.15 -2.07 -5.47
CA ARG A 65 8.86 -0.99 -4.77
C ARG A 65 8.76 -1.16 -3.25
N PRO A 66 9.73 -0.61 -2.49
CA PRO A 66 9.58 -0.50 -1.05
C PRO A 66 8.34 0.33 -0.65
N PRO A 67 7.64 -0.03 0.44
CA PRO A 67 7.97 -1.10 1.39
C PRO A 67 7.48 -2.49 0.97
N LEU A 68 6.60 -2.60 -0.03
CA LEU A 68 5.97 -3.87 -0.42
C LEU A 68 6.97 -4.93 -0.88
N ALA A 69 8.01 -4.53 -1.62
CA ALA A 69 9.11 -5.40 -2.03
C ALA A 69 9.77 -6.13 -0.85
N TYR A 70 9.98 -5.42 0.28
CA TYR A 70 10.62 -6.00 1.46
C TYR A 70 9.75 -7.06 2.12
N ILE A 71 8.43 -6.88 2.11
CA ILE A 71 7.48 -7.82 2.72
C ILE A 71 7.42 -9.13 1.93
N PHE A 72 7.37 -9.04 0.60
CA PHE A 72 7.41 -10.21 -0.28
C PHE A 72 8.74 -10.95 -0.17
N SER A 73 9.86 -10.23 -0.26
CA SER A 73 11.20 -10.82 -0.16
C SER A 73 11.42 -11.48 1.20
N ARG A 74 11.06 -10.78 2.30
CA ARG A 74 11.18 -11.30 3.66
C ARG A 74 10.32 -12.54 3.87
N THR A 75 9.08 -12.54 3.37
CA THR A 75 8.23 -13.71 3.53
C THR A 75 8.74 -14.90 2.72
N GLY A 76 9.28 -14.68 1.52
CA GLY A 76 9.92 -15.72 0.72
C GLY A 76 11.14 -16.32 1.44
N GLU A 77 12.01 -15.48 1.98
CA GLU A 77 13.20 -15.90 2.75
C GLU A 77 12.83 -16.66 4.03
N GLU A 78 11.88 -16.13 4.81
CA GLU A 78 11.40 -16.78 6.03
C GLU A 78 10.73 -18.12 5.71
N LEU A 79 9.97 -18.23 4.62
CA LEU A 79 9.33 -19.48 4.19
C LEU A 79 10.36 -20.53 3.73
N ALA A 80 11.42 -20.11 3.05
CA ALA A 80 12.49 -21.02 2.60
C ALA A 80 13.32 -21.58 3.76
N ASN A 81 13.51 -20.78 4.83
CA ASN A 81 14.37 -21.13 5.96
C ASN A 81 13.62 -21.67 7.18
N SER A 82 12.32 -21.43 7.29
CA SER A 82 11.49 -21.86 8.42
C SER A 82 11.18 -23.36 8.34
N ARG A 83 11.38 -24.06 9.47
CA ARG A 83 10.88 -25.44 9.66
C ARG A 83 9.67 -25.52 10.58
N GLU A 84 9.30 -24.42 11.24
CA GLU A 84 8.36 -24.42 12.38
C GLU A 84 7.07 -23.65 12.10
N LYS A 85 7.13 -22.57 11.32
CA LYS A 85 5.95 -21.74 10.97
C LYS A 85 5.49 -22.00 9.55
N GLY A 86 4.17 -22.13 9.38
CA GLY A 86 3.53 -22.21 8.07
C GLY A 86 3.49 -20.86 7.37
N PHE A 87 3.24 -20.88 6.06
CA PHE A 87 3.15 -19.66 5.25
C PHE A 87 2.15 -18.64 5.79
N ALA A 88 0.96 -19.08 6.20
CA ALA A 88 -0.10 -18.20 6.68
C ALA A 88 0.34 -17.36 7.90
N ASP A 89 1.08 -17.96 8.83
CA ASP A 89 1.57 -17.29 10.04
C ASP A 89 2.65 -16.26 9.69
N LEU A 90 3.63 -16.66 8.87
CA LEU A 90 4.71 -15.77 8.40
C LEU A 90 4.13 -14.58 7.61
N TRP A 91 3.19 -14.85 6.72
CA TRP A 91 2.52 -13.83 5.94
C TRP A 91 1.75 -12.85 6.83
N GLN A 92 0.96 -13.36 7.79
CA GLN A 92 0.21 -12.50 8.71
C GLN A 92 1.14 -11.61 9.56
N GLU A 93 2.24 -12.15 10.07
CA GLU A 93 3.23 -11.37 10.83
C GLU A 93 3.87 -10.27 9.99
N ASN A 94 4.20 -10.56 8.73
CA ASN A 94 4.83 -9.58 7.85
C ASN A 94 3.83 -8.53 7.33
N ILE A 95 2.58 -8.91 7.06
CA ILE A 95 1.52 -7.95 6.72
C ILE A 95 1.16 -7.04 7.92
N ALA A 96 1.17 -7.57 9.14
CA ALA A 96 0.96 -6.75 10.34
C ALA A 96 2.07 -5.69 10.54
N LYS A 97 3.31 -6.00 10.15
CA LYS A 97 4.41 -5.02 10.11
C LYS A 97 4.22 -4.02 8.99
N TYR A 98 3.86 -4.50 7.79
CA TYR A 98 3.59 -3.66 6.62
C TYR A 98 2.50 -2.62 6.89
N GLY A 99 1.42 -3.01 7.55
CA GLY A 99 0.31 -2.10 7.89
C GLY A 99 0.73 -0.87 8.70
N LYS A 100 1.87 -0.92 9.41
CA LYS A 100 2.40 0.23 10.17
C LYS A 100 3.16 1.23 9.30
N GLU A 101 3.63 0.80 8.13
CA GLU A 101 4.46 1.58 7.21
C GLU A 101 3.73 1.92 5.90
N SER A 102 2.63 1.23 5.60
CA SER A 102 1.80 1.40 4.41
C SER A 102 0.82 2.56 4.52
N PHE A 103 0.29 3.00 3.38
CA PHE A 103 -0.83 3.96 3.29
C PHE A 103 -2.19 3.27 3.16
N LEU A 104 -2.22 1.94 3.29
CA LEU A 104 -3.41 1.12 3.18
C LEU A 104 -4.34 1.26 4.40
N LEU A 105 -5.62 1.06 4.15
CA LEU A 105 -6.63 0.95 5.20
C LEU A 105 -6.72 -0.48 5.72
N GLU A 106 -7.40 -0.66 6.86
CA GLU A 106 -7.59 -1.97 7.48
C GLU A 106 -8.29 -2.97 6.54
N GLU A 107 -9.30 -2.51 5.79
CA GLU A 107 -9.99 -3.31 4.77
C GLU A 107 -9.06 -3.80 3.64
N ASP A 108 -8.06 -2.99 3.25
CA ASP A 108 -7.08 -3.37 2.24
C ASP A 108 -6.17 -4.48 2.77
N LEU A 109 -5.71 -4.34 4.02
CA LEU A 109 -4.86 -5.32 4.71
C LEU A 109 -5.62 -6.63 4.96
N GLU A 110 -6.90 -6.58 5.27
CA GLU A 110 -7.75 -7.76 5.42
C GLU A 110 -7.79 -8.62 4.15
N ILE A 111 -7.77 -8.00 2.96
CA ILE A 111 -7.70 -8.75 1.69
C ILE A 111 -6.41 -9.59 1.66
N LEU A 112 -5.28 -9.01 2.05
CA LEU A 112 -3.98 -9.68 2.07
C LEU A 112 -3.93 -10.79 3.12
N ILE A 113 -4.43 -10.53 4.33
CA ILE A 113 -4.48 -11.53 5.41
C ILE A 113 -5.37 -12.71 4.99
N ASN A 114 -6.54 -12.44 4.39
CA ASN A 114 -7.46 -13.46 3.92
C ASN A 114 -6.88 -14.31 2.80
N TRP A 115 -6.13 -13.69 1.88
CA TRP A 115 -5.43 -14.41 0.82
C TRP A 115 -4.38 -15.37 1.40
N GLY A 116 -3.53 -14.89 2.32
CA GLY A 116 -2.47 -15.71 2.90
C GLY A 116 -2.97 -16.91 3.69
N ARG A 117 -4.11 -16.76 4.40
CA ARG A 117 -4.77 -17.88 5.09
C ARG A 117 -5.28 -18.96 4.14
N GLN A 118 -5.77 -18.58 2.97
CA GLN A 118 -6.39 -19.51 2.02
C GLN A 118 -5.38 -20.18 1.09
N ILE A 119 -4.30 -19.49 0.72
CA ILE A 119 -3.30 -20.04 -0.21
C ILE A 119 -2.55 -21.24 0.40
N GLY A 120 -2.31 -21.23 1.71
CA GLY A 120 -1.57 -22.29 2.41
C GLY A 120 -2.33 -23.62 2.57
N THR A 121 -3.64 -23.66 2.29
CA THR A 121 -4.50 -24.82 2.55
C THR A 121 -5.28 -25.31 1.33
N SER A 122 -5.06 -24.72 0.15
CA SER A 122 -5.90 -24.93 -1.04
C SER A 122 -5.16 -25.72 -2.14
N SER A 123 -5.94 -26.43 -2.98
CA SER A 123 -5.44 -27.08 -4.19
C SER A 123 -4.99 -26.03 -5.22
N LEU A 124 -4.20 -26.41 -6.24
CA LEU A 124 -3.70 -25.47 -7.25
C LEU A 124 -4.84 -24.66 -7.93
N ASP A 125 -5.92 -25.35 -8.34
CA ASP A 125 -7.09 -24.71 -8.96
C ASP A 125 -7.79 -23.73 -8.00
N ASP A 126 -7.82 -24.07 -6.70
CA ASP A 126 -8.41 -23.21 -5.68
C ASP A 126 -7.49 -22.02 -5.34
N GLN A 127 -6.17 -22.21 -5.35
CA GLN A 127 -5.19 -21.15 -5.18
C GLN A 127 -5.32 -20.08 -6.26
N VAL A 128 -5.52 -20.47 -7.52
CA VAL A 128 -5.78 -19.54 -8.62
C VAL A 128 -7.06 -18.74 -8.37
N LYS A 129 -8.16 -19.40 -7.98
CA LYS A 129 -9.43 -18.71 -7.67
C LYS A 129 -9.29 -17.74 -6.49
N VAL A 130 -8.61 -18.16 -5.42
CA VAL A 130 -8.32 -17.34 -4.23
C VAL A 130 -7.52 -16.09 -4.64
N ASN A 131 -6.51 -16.27 -5.48
CA ASN A 131 -5.67 -15.18 -5.96
C ASN A 131 -6.44 -14.21 -6.86
N GLN A 132 -7.26 -14.71 -7.80
CA GLN A 132 -8.13 -13.88 -8.64
C GLN A 132 -9.18 -13.11 -7.83
N LEU A 133 -9.74 -13.73 -6.79
CA LEU A 133 -10.68 -13.07 -5.90
C LEU A 133 -10.01 -11.92 -5.14
N ALA A 134 -8.79 -12.14 -4.63
CA ALA A 134 -8.03 -11.10 -3.96
C ALA A 134 -7.67 -9.95 -4.92
N LEU A 135 -7.20 -10.26 -6.13
CA LEU A 135 -6.92 -9.26 -7.17
C LEU A 135 -8.16 -8.41 -7.48
N LYS A 136 -9.32 -9.03 -7.69
CA LYS A 136 -10.57 -8.31 -7.94
C LYS A 136 -10.97 -7.38 -6.79
N ARG A 137 -10.74 -7.79 -5.54
CA ARG A 137 -11.00 -6.93 -4.37
C ARG A 137 -10.03 -5.76 -4.30
N LEU A 138 -8.76 -5.97 -4.64
CA LEU A 138 -7.75 -4.90 -4.73
C LEU A 138 -8.07 -3.90 -5.85
N GLU A 139 -8.62 -4.36 -6.98
CA GLU A 139 -9.12 -3.49 -8.04
C GLU A 139 -10.29 -2.62 -7.58
N GLN A 140 -11.22 -3.19 -6.81
CA GLN A 140 -12.34 -2.44 -6.23
C GLN A 140 -11.86 -1.38 -5.24
N GLN A 141 -10.95 -1.73 -4.34
CA GLN A 141 -10.36 -0.80 -3.37
C GLN A 141 -9.55 0.30 -4.03
N GLU A 142 -8.85 0.01 -5.14
CA GLU A 142 -8.11 1.03 -5.86
C GLU A 142 -9.00 2.03 -6.57
N GLU A 143 -10.12 1.58 -7.16
CA GLU A 143 -11.07 2.52 -7.77
C GLU A 143 -11.69 3.43 -6.71
N GLU A 144 -12.03 2.89 -5.54
CA GLU A 144 -12.49 3.70 -4.40
C GLU A 144 -11.41 4.71 -3.95
N ALA A 145 -10.18 4.24 -3.75
CA ALA A 145 -9.05 5.10 -3.34
C ALA A 145 -8.79 6.21 -4.36
N ARG A 146 -8.89 5.90 -5.66
CA ARG A 146 -8.75 6.84 -6.77
C ARG A 146 -9.87 7.89 -6.76
N GLU A 147 -11.12 7.49 -6.55
CA GLU A 147 -12.23 8.42 -6.44
C GLU A 147 -12.07 9.36 -5.24
N ILE A 148 -11.70 8.81 -4.08
CA ILE A 148 -11.43 9.60 -2.87
C ILE A 148 -10.27 10.57 -3.11
N ALA A 149 -9.17 10.12 -3.73
CA ALA A 149 -8.03 10.96 -4.05
C ALA A 149 -8.42 12.12 -4.98
N ARG A 150 -9.20 11.85 -6.04
CA ARG A 150 -9.72 12.88 -6.94
C ARG A 150 -10.55 13.94 -6.20
N GLN A 151 -11.36 13.51 -5.25
CA GLN A 151 -12.23 14.40 -4.48
C GLN A 151 -11.48 15.18 -3.39
N ARG A 152 -10.47 14.58 -2.74
CA ARG A 152 -9.85 15.13 -1.51
C ARG A 152 -8.53 15.87 -1.75
N VAL A 153 -7.71 15.45 -2.72
CA VAL A 153 -6.34 15.99 -2.90
C VAL A 153 -6.35 17.49 -3.18
N LYS A 154 -7.16 17.95 -4.14
CA LYS A 154 -7.19 19.37 -4.53
C LYS A 154 -7.75 20.27 -3.41
N PRO A 155 -8.90 19.95 -2.78
CA PRO A 155 -9.40 20.74 -1.65
C PRO A 155 -8.44 20.80 -0.46
N ILE A 156 -7.78 19.70 -0.08
CA ILE A 156 -6.84 19.68 1.06
C ILE A 156 -5.63 20.58 0.79
N ARG A 157 -5.07 20.54 -0.42
CA ARG A 157 -3.97 21.43 -0.81
C ARG A 157 -4.38 22.90 -0.73
N TYR A 158 -5.58 23.23 -1.22
CA TYR A 158 -6.11 24.60 -1.12
C TYR A 158 -6.40 25.03 0.31
N ALA A 159 -6.91 24.14 1.16
CA ALA A 159 -7.15 24.44 2.56
C ALA A 159 -5.86 24.87 3.29
N GLY A 160 -4.73 24.19 3.01
CA GLY A 160 -3.42 24.57 3.58
C GLY A 160 -2.98 25.98 3.17
N VAL A 161 -3.16 26.34 1.90
CA VAL A 161 -2.84 27.70 1.40
C VAL A 161 -3.78 28.74 2.02
N LEU A 162 -5.10 28.49 2.00
CA LEU A 162 -6.11 29.43 2.51
C LEU A 162 -5.96 29.67 4.01
N LEU A 163 -5.69 28.62 4.79
CA LEU A 163 -5.44 28.74 6.23
C LEU A 163 -4.17 29.54 6.51
N SER A 164 -3.13 29.36 5.70
CA SER A 164 -1.91 30.17 5.80
C SER A 164 -2.17 31.65 5.49
N LEU A 165 -2.91 31.94 4.42
CA LEU A 165 -3.29 33.31 4.05
C LEU A 165 -4.14 33.97 5.15
N MET A 166 -5.08 33.23 5.74
CA MET A 166 -5.88 33.70 6.86
C MET A 166 -5.00 34.09 8.06
N LEU A 167 -4.02 33.25 8.43
CA LEU A 167 -3.07 33.57 9.51
C LEU A 167 -2.22 34.79 9.18
N ILE A 168 -1.77 34.95 7.94
CA ILE A 168 -1.00 36.12 7.52
C ILE A 168 -1.83 37.39 7.70
N ILE A 169 -3.08 37.41 7.24
CA ILE A 169 -3.98 38.57 7.38
C ILE A 169 -4.27 38.90 8.85
N LEU A 170 -4.36 37.88 9.72
CA LEU A 170 -4.66 38.09 11.14
C LEU A 170 -3.46 38.68 11.91
N PHE A 171 -2.24 38.26 11.58
CA PHE A 171 -1.04 38.60 12.34
C PHE A 171 -0.13 39.67 11.72
N TYR A 172 -0.35 40.05 10.45
CA TYR A 172 0.48 41.02 9.72
C TYR A 172 -0.33 42.12 9.04
#